data_AF-H8KD84-F1
#
_entry.id   AF-H8KD84-F1
#
_cell.length_a   1.000
_cell.length_b   1.000
_cell.length_c   1.000
_cell.angle_alpha   90.00
_cell.angle_beta   90.00
_cell.angle_gamma   90.00
#
_symmetry.space_group_name_H-M   'P 1'
#
loop_
_entity.id
_entity.type
_entity.pdbx_description
1 polymer ?
#
loop_
_entity_poly.entity_id
_entity_poly.type
_entity_poly.pdbx_seq_one_letter_code
_entity_poly.pdbx_strand_id
1 'polypeptide(L)'
;MYFPFDNMKAPLYHGKTIFREVDKKHPMKFSLGDMRGKIFDLYNVFPEYVVISVPLFNDVIRDELDEWLYVVKHSEVKKDFKSPYMKKVARRLDILKITPKEQIIYRAYMNKSYKERDYIVSAEEKGREQDMAKGIEEGRKKVNKKVYKKAKLQKV
;
A
#
# COMPACT_ATOMS: atom_id res chain seq x y z
N MET A 1 -9.78 -21.64 3.24
CA MET A 1 -10.74 -22.21 4.21
C MET A 1 -12.12 -21.70 3.84
N TYR A 2 -13.06 -22.60 3.60
CA TYR A 2 -14.47 -22.31 3.31
C TYR A 2 -15.26 -22.72 4.55
N PHE A 3 -15.98 -21.79 5.18
CA PHE A 3 -16.83 -22.05 6.33
C PHE A 3 -18.29 -21.90 5.90
N PRO A 4 -18.95 -22.97 5.43
CA PRO A 4 -20.39 -22.94 5.27
C PRO A 4 -20.98 -22.95 6.67
N PHE A 5 -21.44 -21.80 7.16
CA PHE A 5 -22.28 -21.77 8.33
C PHE A 5 -23.72 -22.02 7.86
N ASP A 6 -24.36 -23.07 8.38
CA ASP A 6 -25.70 -23.53 7.95
C ASP A 6 -26.78 -22.43 8.01
N ASN A 7 -26.55 -21.38 8.81
CA ASN A 7 -27.50 -20.29 9.03
C ASN A 7 -27.19 -19.01 8.24
N MET A 8 -26.22 -19.04 7.32
CA MET A 8 -25.94 -17.87 6.48
C MET A 8 -26.99 -17.69 5.38
N LYS A 9 -27.56 -16.49 5.32
CA LYS A 9 -28.55 -16.04 4.34
C LYS A 9 -28.05 -14.89 3.45
N ALA A 10 -26.87 -14.33 3.74
CA ALA A 10 -26.29 -13.19 3.04
C ALA A 10 -24.83 -13.48 2.65
N PRO A 11 -24.26 -12.78 1.64
CA PRO A 11 -22.88 -13.00 1.20
C PRO A 11 -21.83 -12.35 2.10
N LEU A 12 -22.21 -11.40 2.97
CA LEU A 12 -21.28 -10.63 3.79
C LEU A 12 -21.78 -10.53 5.23
N TYR A 13 -20.88 -10.76 6.18
CA TYR A 13 -21.14 -10.59 7.60
C TYR A 13 -20.02 -9.81 8.28
N HIS A 14 -20.41 -8.99 9.24
CA HIS A 14 -19.50 -8.23 10.08
C HIS A 14 -19.54 -8.78 11.50
N GLY A 15 -18.41 -9.30 11.96
CA GLY A 15 -18.19 -9.77 13.32
C GLY A 15 -17.46 -8.73 14.14
N LYS A 16 -17.94 -8.50 15.37
CA LYS A 16 -17.24 -7.70 16.38
C LYS A 16 -17.13 -8.49 17.67
N THR A 17 -16.06 -8.25 18.42
CA THR A 17 -15.89 -8.82 19.75
C THR A 17 -16.87 -8.13 20.72
N ILE A 18 -17.68 -8.91 21.42
CA ILE A 18 -18.65 -8.40 22.42
C ILE A 18 -18.31 -9.04 23.77
N PHE A 19 -18.15 -8.20 24.78
CA PHE A 19 -17.92 -8.64 26.16
C PHE A 19 -19.24 -8.66 26.94
N ARG A 20 -19.46 -9.73 27.70
CA ARG A 20 -20.61 -9.90 28.61
C ARG A 20 -20.11 -10.41 29.95
N GLU A 21 -20.69 -9.91 31.03
CA GLU A 21 -20.52 -10.49 32.36
C GLU A 21 -21.24 -11.85 32.39
N VAL A 22 -20.68 -12.86 33.07
CA VAL A 22 -21.17 -14.25 33.03
C VAL A 22 -22.66 -14.35 33.38
N ASP A 23 -23.10 -13.55 34.36
CA ASP A 23 -24.47 -13.58 34.89
C ASP A 23 -25.41 -12.52 34.29
N LYS A 24 -24.94 -11.70 33.33
CA LYS A 24 -25.76 -10.66 32.68
C LYS A 24 -25.81 -10.84 31.16
N LYS A 25 -27.02 -10.72 30.60
CA LYS A 25 -27.24 -10.82 29.14
C LYS A 25 -26.80 -9.58 28.35
N HIS A 26 -26.58 -8.44 29.00
CA HIS A 26 -26.29 -7.17 28.33
C HIS A 26 -24.79 -6.99 28.01
N PRO A 27 -24.43 -6.57 26.79
CA PRO A 27 -23.06 -6.20 26.44
C PRO A 27 -22.51 -5.09 27.34
N MET A 28 -21.25 -5.23 27.79
CA MET A 28 -20.56 -4.18 28.52
C MET A 28 -19.60 -3.42 27.61
N LYS A 29 -19.55 -2.09 27.81
CA LYS A 29 -18.49 -1.25 27.26
C LYS A 29 -17.35 -1.22 28.25
N PHE A 30 -16.19 -1.63 27.80
CA PHE A 30 -14.96 -1.52 28.55
C PHE A 30 -14.07 -0.50 27.86
N SER A 31 -13.27 0.23 28.65
CA SER A 31 -12.23 1.11 28.14
C SER A 31 -10.89 0.77 28.81
N LEU A 32 -9.82 0.76 28.03
CA LEU A 32 -8.43 0.58 28.47
C LEU A 32 -7.76 1.93 28.67
N GLY A 33 -7.07 2.11 29.79
CA GLY A 33 -6.17 3.23 30.01
C GLY A 33 -4.71 2.82 29.80
N ASP A 34 -3.94 3.60 29.04
CA ASP A 34 -2.48 3.48 29.04
C ASP A 34 -1.86 4.24 30.23
N MET A 35 -0.62 3.93 30.61
CA MET A 35 0.16 4.59 31.68
C MET A 35 0.31 6.11 31.46
N ARG A 36 0.06 6.61 30.25
CA ARG A 36 0.06 8.03 29.88
C ARG A 36 -1.33 8.69 29.97
N GLY A 37 -2.34 8.00 30.50
CA GLY A 37 -3.70 8.54 30.71
C GLY A 37 -4.59 8.58 29.46
N LYS A 38 -4.20 7.93 28.35
CA LYS A 38 -5.08 7.79 27.18
C LYS A 38 -6.09 6.69 27.40
N ILE A 39 -7.36 7.00 27.20
CA ILE A 39 -8.47 6.05 27.28
C ILE A 39 -8.83 5.58 25.87
N PHE A 40 -8.87 4.27 25.66
CA PHE A 40 -9.30 3.62 24.44
C PHE A 40 -10.50 2.76 24.73
N ASP A 41 -11.58 2.90 23.98
CA ASP A 41 -12.65 1.92 24.05
C ASP A 41 -12.16 0.59 23.47
N LEU A 42 -12.44 -0.53 24.16
CA LEU A 42 -11.90 -1.83 23.78
C LEU A 42 -12.37 -2.31 22.40
N TYR A 43 -13.49 -1.79 21.88
CA TYR A 43 -13.90 -2.07 20.49
C TYR A 43 -12.91 -1.52 19.44
N ASN A 44 -12.08 -0.53 19.79
CA ASN A 44 -10.99 -0.03 18.93
C ASN A 44 -9.70 -0.84 19.06
N VAL A 45 -9.59 -1.70 20.06
CA VAL A 45 -8.39 -2.49 20.34
C VAL A 45 -8.52 -3.91 19.79
N PHE A 46 -9.72 -4.49 19.87
CA PHE A 46 -9.98 -5.82 19.35
C PHE A 46 -10.25 -5.83 17.85
N PRO A 47 -9.87 -6.92 17.15
CA PRO A 47 -10.12 -7.05 15.72
C PRO A 47 -11.62 -7.09 15.41
N GLU A 48 -11.97 -6.49 14.28
CA GLU A 48 -13.25 -6.70 13.61
C GLU A 48 -13.04 -7.69 12.45
N TYR A 49 -14.02 -8.56 12.24
CA TYR A 49 -13.93 -9.63 11.25
C TYR A 49 -14.97 -9.40 10.15
N VAL A 50 -14.58 -9.63 8.91
CA VAL A 50 -15.51 -9.70 7.78
C VAL A 50 -15.51 -11.14 7.28
N VAL A 51 -16.68 -11.78 7.31
CA VAL A 51 -16.87 -13.13 6.78
C VAL A 51 -17.58 -13.02 5.44
N ILE A 52 -16.93 -13.55 4.41
CA ILE A 52 -17.43 -13.53 3.03
C ILE A 52 -17.86 -14.94 2.63
N SER A 53 -19.13 -15.09 2.25
CA SER A 53 -19.65 -16.31 1.63
C SER A 53 -19.87 -16.07 0.14
N VAL A 54 -18.85 -16.42 -0.65
CA VAL A 54 -18.86 -16.28 -2.10
C VAL A 54 -20.03 -17.02 -2.77
N PRO A 55 -20.41 -18.25 -2.35
CA PRO A 55 -21.53 -18.96 -2.98
C PRO A 55 -22.90 -18.30 -2.78
N LEU A 56 -23.08 -17.53 -1.70
CA LEU A 56 -24.33 -16.80 -1.42
C LEU A 56 -24.44 -15.48 -2.20
N PHE A 57 -23.38 -15.07 -2.90
CA PHE A 57 -23.42 -13.89 -3.76
C PHE A 57 -24.16 -14.22 -5.06
N ASN A 58 -25.20 -13.45 -5.35
CA ASN A 58 -26.14 -13.68 -6.45
C ASN A 58 -25.80 -12.93 -7.75
N ASP A 59 -24.57 -12.44 -7.88
CA ASP A 59 -24.06 -11.74 -9.07
C ASP A 59 -24.76 -10.40 -9.39
N VAL A 60 -25.52 -9.85 -8.43
CA VAL A 60 -26.11 -8.51 -8.53
C VAL A 60 -25.12 -7.49 -7.97
N ILE A 61 -24.71 -6.52 -8.80
CA ILE A 61 -23.73 -5.50 -8.43
C ILE A 61 -24.45 -4.18 -8.17
N ARG A 62 -24.38 -3.68 -6.94
CA ARG A 62 -25.02 -2.42 -6.51
C ARG A 62 -23.99 -1.38 -6.08
N ASP A 63 -22.93 -1.83 -5.44
CA ASP A 63 -21.86 -0.99 -4.93
C ASP A 63 -20.46 -1.57 -5.25
N GLU A 64 -19.41 -0.85 -4.82
CA GLU A 64 -18.03 -1.30 -5.02
C GLU A 64 -17.70 -2.61 -4.31
N LEU A 65 -18.36 -2.92 -3.19
CA LEU A 65 -18.11 -4.15 -2.44
C LEU A 65 -18.63 -5.36 -3.19
N ASP A 66 -19.79 -5.24 -3.84
CA ASP A 66 -20.32 -6.27 -4.75
C ASP A 66 -19.40 -6.52 -5.94
N GLU A 67 -18.72 -5.49 -6.46
CA GLU A 67 -17.70 -5.65 -7.50
C GLU A 67 -16.56 -6.55 -6.99
N TRP A 68 -16.07 -6.35 -5.77
CA TRP A 68 -15.07 -7.22 -5.16
C TRP A 68 -15.57 -8.65 -4.99
N LEU A 69 -16.81 -8.85 -4.54
CA LEU A 69 -17.41 -10.18 -4.43
C LEU A 69 -17.50 -10.88 -5.78
N TYR A 70 -17.87 -10.15 -6.84
CA TYR A 70 -17.88 -10.66 -8.21
C TYR A 70 -16.48 -11.11 -8.65
N VAL A 71 -15.45 -10.28 -8.41
CA VAL A 71 -14.07 -10.65 -8.75
C VAL A 71 -13.64 -11.92 -8.01
N VAL A 72 -13.93 -12.02 -6.71
CA VAL A 72 -13.56 -13.20 -5.92
C VAL A 72 -14.26 -14.46 -6.45
N LYS A 73 -15.51 -14.34 -6.87
CA LYS A 73 -16.30 -15.46 -7.40
C LYS A 73 -15.84 -15.92 -8.79
N HIS A 74 -15.62 -14.97 -9.70
CA HIS A 74 -15.42 -15.25 -11.12
C HIS A 74 -13.97 -15.11 -11.59
N SER A 75 -13.09 -14.56 -10.76
CA SER A 75 -11.72 -14.21 -11.15
C SER A 75 -11.67 -13.32 -12.40
N GLU A 76 -12.63 -12.39 -12.50
CA GLU A 76 -12.83 -11.50 -13.64
C GLU A 76 -13.25 -10.11 -13.17
N VAL A 77 -12.79 -9.09 -13.88
CA VAL A 77 -13.23 -7.69 -13.72
C VAL A 77 -14.00 -7.29 -14.97
N LYS A 78 -15.26 -6.86 -14.81
CA LYS A 78 -16.04 -6.34 -15.95
C LYS A 78 -15.63 -4.91 -16.29
N LYS A 79 -15.91 -4.49 -17.53
CA LYS A 79 -15.53 -3.17 -18.05
C LYS A 79 -16.32 -2.01 -17.41
N ASP A 80 -17.52 -2.31 -16.92
CA ASP A 80 -18.49 -1.38 -16.33
C ASP A 80 -18.29 -1.17 -14.82
N PHE A 81 -17.31 -1.83 -14.21
CA PHE A 81 -16.97 -1.63 -12.80
C PHE A 81 -16.53 -0.20 -12.54
N LYS A 82 -17.10 0.41 -11.50
CA LYS A 82 -16.92 1.81 -11.14
C LYS A 82 -15.73 1.99 -10.20
N SER A 83 -15.38 0.98 -9.40
CA SER A 83 -14.33 1.13 -8.41
C SER A 83 -12.97 1.44 -9.08
N PRO A 84 -12.25 2.50 -8.64
CA PRO A 84 -11.01 2.93 -9.27
C PRO A 84 -9.91 1.87 -9.19
N TYR A 85 -10.03 0.93 -8.24
CA TYR A 85 -9.06 -0.14 -8.01
C TYR A 85 -9.18 -1.28 -9.02
N MET A 86 -10.34 -1.44 -9.66
CA MET A 86 -10.62 -2.60 -10.53
C MET A 86 -9.72 -2.66 -11.75
N LYS A 87 -9.25 -1.51 -12.26
CA LYS A 87 -8.23 -1.46 -13.33
C LYS A 87 -6.91 -2.13 -12.92
N LYS A 88 -6.50 -1.98 -11.67
CA LYS A 88 -5.27 -2.62 -11.14
C LYS A 88 -5.49 -4.11 -10.91
N VAL A 89 -6.68 -4.49 -10.46
CA VAL A 89 -7.07 -5.89 -10.25
C VAL A 89 -7.11 -6.64 -11.59
N ALA A 90 -7.73 -6.06 -12.62
CA ALA A 90 -7.76 -6.63 -13.97
C ALA A 90 -6.36 -6.95 -14.50
N ARG A 91 -5.43 -5.99 -14.43
CA ARG A 91 -4.03 -6.21 -14.83
C ARG A 91 -3.35 -7.35 -14.06
N ARG A 92 -3.63 -7.47 -12.76
CA ARG A 92 -3.09 -8.57 -11.94
C ARG A 92 -3.69 -9.91 -12.33
N LEU A 93 -5.00 -9.97 -12.61
CA LEU A 93 -5.66 -11.18 -13.09
C LEU A 93 -5.11 -11.59 -14.46
N ASP A 94 -4.86 -10.65 -15.37
CA ASP A 94 -4.27 -10.94 -16.66
C ASP A 94 -2.90 -11.61 -16.50
N ILE A 95 -2.04 -11.07 -15.62
CA ILE A 95 -0.74 -11.67 -15.29
C ILE A 95 -0.88 -13.08 -14.72
N LEU A 96 -1.91 -13.36 -13.92
CA LEU A 96 -2.14 -14.70 -13.37
C LEU A 96 -2.63 -15.69 -14.44
N LYS A 97 -3.25 -15.20 -15.51
CA LYS A 97 -3.80 -16.00 -16.62
C LYS A 97 -2.82 -16.23 -17.77
N ILE A 98 -1.63 -15.61 -17.76
CA ILE A 98 -0.66 -15.76 -18.85
C ILE A 98 -0.12 -17.19 -18.95
N THR A 99 0.17 -17.62 -20.18
CA THR A 99 0.82 -18.90 -20.45
C THR A 99 2.29 -18.91 -20.01
N PRO A 100 2.93 -20.08 -19.84
CA PRO A 100 4.36 -20.14 -19.52
C PRO A 100 5.26 -19.40 -20.53
N LYS A 101 4.90 -19.42 -21.83
CA LYS A 101 5.64 -18.70 -22.87
C LYS A 101 5.54 -17.18 -22.69
N GLU A 102 4.34 -16.66 -22.44
CA GLU A 102 4.11 -15.24 -22.17
C GLU A 102 4.73 -14.80 -20.85
N GLN A 103 4.78 -15.69 -19.85
CA GLN A 103 5.44 -15.41 -18.57
C GLN A 103 6.93 -15.13 -18.74
N ILE A 104 7.62 -15.83 -19.65
CA ILE A 104 9.04 -15.57 -19.94
C ILE A 104 9.21 -14.18 -20.53
N ILE A 105 8.38 -13.81 -21.52
CA ILE A 105 8.40 -12.49 -22.17
C ILE A 105 8.11 -11.39 -21.14
N TYR A 106 7.08 -11.58 -20.31
CA TYR A 106 6.71 -10.65 -19.26
C TYR A 106 7.84 -10.45 -18.24
N ARG A 107 8.48 -11.53 -17.78
CA ARG A 107 9.64 -11.44 -16.87
C ARG A 107 10.82 -10.72 -17.51
N ALA A 108 11.11 -10.99 -18.78
CA ALA A 108 12.16 -10.30 -19.51
C ALA A 108 11.88 -8.78 -19.64
N TYR A 109 10.64 -8.42 -19.97
CA TYR A 109 10.19 -7.03 -20.00
C TYR A 109 10.35 -6.35 -18.64
N MET A 110 9.85 -6.98 -17.56
CA MET A 110 9.97 -6.46 -16.20
C MET A 110 11.43 -6.27 -15.79
N ASN A 111 12.30 -7.25 -16.06
CA ASN A 111 13.73 -7.17 -15.77
C ASN A 111 14.40 -6.01 -16.52
N LYS A 112 14.02 -5.76 -17.77
CA LYS A 112 14.53 -4.61 -18.53
C LYS A 112 14.09 -3.29 -17.89
N SER A 113 12.80 -3.16 -17.54
CA SER A 113 12.29 -1.96 -16.87
C SER A 113 12.94 -1.71 -15.49
N TYR A 114 13.24 -2.77 -14.72
CA TYR A 114 13.97 -2.62 -13.46
C TYR A 114 15.40 -2.12 -13.70
N LYS A 115 16.13 -2.72 -14.65
CA LYS A 115 17.47 -2.25 -15.01
C LYS A 115 17.47 -0.79 -15.45
N GLU A 116 16.53 -0.38 -16.30
CA GLU A 116 16.39 1.02 -16.73
C GLU A 116 16.17 1.98 -15.55
N ARG A 117 15.34 1.60 -14.58
CA ARG A 117 15.16 2.39 -13.35
C ARG A 117 16.44 2.47 -12.53
N ASP A 118 17.13 1.35 -12.34
CA ASP A 118 18.40 1.34 -11.60
C ASP A 118 19.45 2.22 -12.28
N TYR A 119 19.49 2.23 -13.62
CA TYR A 119 20.34 3.15 -14.38
C TYR A 119 19.99 4.62 -14.15
N ILE A 120 18.70 4.98 -14.15
CA ILE A 120 18.24 6.36 -13.89
C ILE A 120 18.61 6.77 -12.46
N VAL A 121 18.32 5.92 -11.46
CA VAL A 121 18.64 6.21 -10.06
C VAL A 121 20.15 6.40 -9.89
N SER A 122 20.96 5.51 -10.48
CA SER A 122 22.43 5.64 -10.42
C SER A 122 22.94 6.91 -11.13
N ALA A 123 22.32 7.31 -12.24
CA ALA A 123 22.68 8.53 -12.95
C ALA A 123 22.31 9.80 -12.14
N GLU A 124 21.14 9.82 -11.50
CA GLU A 124 20.72 10.91 -10.62
C GLU A 124 21.64 11.03 -9.40
N GLU A 125 22.03 9.90 -8.80
CA GLU A 125 22.94 9.87 -7.66
C GLU A 125 24.34 10.38 -8.03
N LYS A 126 24.90 9.91 -9.16
CA LYS A 126 26.16 10.44 -9.71
C LYS A 126 26.08 11.93 -10.04
N GLY A 127 24.95 12.40 -10.57
CA GLY A 127 24.72 13.82 -10.83
C GLY A 127 24.80 14.66 -9.55
N ARG A 128 24.11 14.21 -8.49
CA ARG A 128 24.14 14.87 -7.18
C ARG A 128 25.55 14.90 -6.57
N GLU A 129 26.29 13.81 -6.67
CA GLU A 129 27.67 13.75 -6.20
C GLU A 129 28.57 14.74 -6.94
N GLN A 130 28.46 14.81 -8.28
CA GLN A 130 29.24 15.75 -9.09
C GLN A 130 28.90 17.21 -8.78
N ASP A 131 27.62 17.54 -8.60
CA ASP A 131 27.19 18.89 -8.25
C ASP A 131 27.68 19.30 -6.86
N MET A 132 27.67 18.37 -5.90
CA MET A 132 28.23 18.59 -4.57
C MET A 132 29.75 18.83 -4.63
N ALA A 133 30.48 18.02 -5.40
CA ALA A 133 31.92 18.18 -5.59
C ALA A 133 32.27 19.53 -6.23
N LYS A 134 31.55 19.94 -7.29
CA LYS A 134 31.72 21.26 -7.93
C LYS A 134 31.43 22.40 -6.94
N GLY A 135 30.37 22.29 -6.13
CA GLY A 135 30.04 23.28 -5.11
C GLY A 135 31.14 23.45 -4.06
N ILE A 136 31.75 22.36 -3.61
CA ILE A 136 32.89 22.38 -2.68
C ILE A 136 34.11 23.05 -3.35
N GLU A 137 34.43 22.68 -4.59
CA GLU A 137 35.58 23.22 -5.30
C GLU A 137 35.44 24.73 -5.58
N GLU A 138 34.26 25.17 -6.04
CA GLU A 138 33.95 26.59 -6.21
C GLU A 138 34.02 27.36 -4.88
N GLY A 139 33.52 26.76 -3.79
CA GLY A 139 33.65 27.30 -2.45
C GLY A 139 35.11 27.54 -2.06
N ARG A 140 35.98 26.53 -2.26
CA ARG A 140 37.43 26.65 -2.01
C ARG A 140 38.09 27.71 -2.88
N LYS A 141 37.76 27.79 -4.18
CA LYS A 141 38.27 28.84 -5.09
C LYS A 141 37.84 30.24 -4.66
N LYS A 142 36.59 30.41 -4.22
CA LYS A 142 36.07 31.70 -3.69
C LYS A 142 36.78 32.10 -2.39
N VAL A 143 37.01 31.16 -1.48
CA VAL A 143 37.77 31.40 -0.23
C VAL A 143 39.21 31.81 -0.56
N ASN A 144 39.92 31.06 -1.41
CA ASN A 144 41.28 31.39 -1.81
C ASN A 144 41.36 32.79 -2.44
N LYS A 145 40.47 33.13 -3.37
CA LYS A 145 40.43 34.49 -3.97
C LYS A 145 40.23 35.60 -2.92
N LYS A 146 39.39 35.37 -1.89
CA LYS A 146 39.19 36.32 -0.79
C LYS A 146 40.44 36.47 0.08
N VAL A 147 41.12 35.36 0.39
CA VAL A 147 42.39 35.35 1.15
C VAL A 147 43.47 36.11 0.39
N TYR A 148 43.65 35.83 -0.91
CA TYR A 148 44.61 36.54 -1.77
C TYR A 148 44.33 38.04 -1.85
N LYS A 149 43.07 38.46 -1.98
CA LYS A 149 42.70 39.89 -1.96
C LYS A 149 43.02 40.54 -0.62
N LYS A 150 42.70 39.90 0.51
CA LYS A 150 43.03 40.42 1.86
C LYS A 150 44.54 40.54 2.08
N ALA A 151 45.32 39.55 1.66
CA ALA A 151 46.78 39.57 1.80
C ALA A 151 47.44 40.68 0.95
N LYS A 152 46.84 41.07 -0.19
CA LYS A 152 47.32 42.15 -1.03
C LYS A 152 46.99 43.55 -0.48
N LEU A 153 45.88 43.66 0.27
CA LEU A 153 45.45 44.89 0.95
C LEU A 153 46.23 45.20 2.24
N GLN A 154 46.89 44.21 2.85
CA GLN A 154 47.72 44.37 4.05
C GLN A 154 49.20 44.67 3.75
N LYS A 155 49.59 44.72 2.48
CA LYS A 155 50.96 45.00 2.01
C LYS A 155 51.13 46.41 1.42
N VAL A 156 50.15 47.29 1.66
CA VAL A 156 50.18 48.74 1.36
C VAL A 156 50.03 49.45 2.69
#